data_AF-A0A9D1E2K8-F1
#
_entry.id   AF-A0A9D1E2K8-F1
#
_cell.length_a   1.000
_cell.length_b   1.000
_cell.length_c   1.000
_cell.angle_alpha   90.00
_cell.angle_beta   90.00
_cell.angle_gamma   90.00
#
_symmetry.space_group_name_H-M   'P 1'
#
loop_
_entity.id
_entity.type
_entity.pdbx_description
1 polymer ?
#
loop_
_entity_poly.entity_id
_entity_poly.type
_entity_poly.pdbx_seq_one_letter_code
_entity_poly.pdbx_strand_id
1 'polypeptide(L)'
;MIYLAQGGYLLLILLIPLIFIAYWLMRRLRRKRIARFGDPELVARLTPEVPRRKGWAKLTLLSIALLFFCIGMSRPQIGATLKERQIKGAEIMVVLDVSNSMLAEDYSPNRLERAKLAISKLVDELQGDRIGLIIFAGESFVQLPITSDYVSAKIFLNSITTESVPVQGTALGEAIRTAIRGFTSESEHSRAIILITDGENHEDDPVAAARDAVDMGARVFCIGVGSPEGKPIPMDGGLLKDKDGNIVVTRLDEQTLRDIASAGQGLYVRAGNTEFGLNPVIDEIRTLQDKEFQSVVFEEFDEQYMYFFAIALVFLLLEFFMSDTRNRRSLFGRSGRTLAVLAALLVLSPAVLSAQSDRSEVRAGNRDFKKGLYREAEIDYKRALIADSASVTAKYNLGNALYKAESYNEAELYFKDLGDTLKNLSPSRASDYFHNSGNLALKQKKYQEAVEAFKESLRLEPDNFETKSNLAYAQKMLKDQQQNQQSQNQQQQQQDQNQDQNQQNQDQNQNNDQQNDQNQDQNQNQQNQDQQQQQQNQPQISPQAAQQMLQAIEDKEKQTQDKVKKAKALKEKSKEKEKNW
;
A
#
# COMPACT_ATOMS: atom_id res chain seq x y z
N MET A 1 -10.25 5.24 32.59
CA MET A 1 -10.05 3.91 33.21
C MET A 1 -8.56 3.57 33.17
N ILE A 2 -8.03 2.86 34.18
CA ILE A 2 -6.65 2.35 34.17
C ILE A 2 -6.71 0.93 33.63
N TYR A 3 -6.01 0.65 32.54
CA TYR A 3 -5.88 -0.69 31.97
C TYR A 3 -4.49 -1.25 32.28
N LEU A 4 -4.39 -2.55 32.57
CA LEU A 4 -3.11 -3.22 32.82
C LEU A 4 -2.81 -4.15 31.65
N ALA A 5 -1.87 -3.78 30.78
CA ALA A 5 -1.57 -4.59 29.59
C ALA A 5 -0.99 -5.96 29.95
N GLN A 6 -0.31 -6.10 31.09
CA GLN A 6 0.33 -7.34 31.53
C GLN A 6 0.09 -7.61 33.02
N GLY A 7 -1.18 -7.78 33.41
CA GLY A 7 -1.57 -7.99 34.81
C GLY A 7 -0.90 -9.18 35.53
N GLY A 8 -0.40 -10.19 34.79
CA GLY A 8 0.25 -11.37 35.38
C GLY A 8 1.49 -11.07 36.25
N TYR A 9 2.20 -9.97 35.98
CA TYR A 9 3.38 -9.58 36.78
C TYR A 9 3.03 -9.13 38.21
N LEU A 10 1.76 -8.82 38.50
CA LEU A 10 1.33 -8.51 39.87
C LEU A 10 1.45 -9.72 40.80
N LEU A 11 1.44 -10.96 40.28
CA LEU A 11 1.64 -12.17 41.10
C LEU A 11 3.02 -12.18 41.80
N LEU A 12 4.02 -11.48 41.26
CA LEU A 12 5.35 -11.37 41.88
C LEU A 12 5.33 -10.64 43.22
N ILE A 13 4.29 -9.84 43.50
CA ILE A 13 4.10 -9.17 44.79
C ILE A 13 3.97 -10.20 45.93
N LEU A 14 3.51 -11.42 45.65
CA LEU A 14 3.44 -12.52 46.63
C LEU A 14 4.83 -12.97 47.14
N LEU A 15 5.92 -12.60 46.46
CA LEU A 15 7.28 -12.88 46.93
C LEU A 15 7.69 -11.98 48.10
N ILE A 16 7.09 -10.80 48.25
CA ILE A 16 7.40 -9.86 49.33
C ILE A 16 7.22 -10.49 50.72
N PRO A 17 6.07 -11.08 51.09
CA PRO A 17 5.91 -11.72 52.40
C PRO A 17 6.88 -12.89 52.60
N LEU A 18 7.23 -13.64 51.55
CA LEU A 18 8.21 -14.73 51.62
C LEU A 18 9.61 -14.20 51.99
N ILE A 19 10.02 -13.06 51.43
CA ILE A 19 11.27 -12.38 51.74
C ILE A 19 11.32 -11.97 53.22
N PHE A 20 10.21 -11.44 53.77
CA PHE A 20 10.09 -11.10 55.19
C PHE A 20 10.20 -12.33 56.10
N ILE A 21 9.53 -13.44 55.75
CA ILE A 21 9.59 -14.70 56.50
C ILE A 21 11.01 -15.28 56.48
N ALA A 22 11.65 -15.32 55.30
CA ALA A 22 13.02 -15.79 55.14
C ALA A 22 14.00 -14.95 55.97
N TYR A 23 13.88 -13.62 55.92
CA TYR A 23 14.70 -12.71 56.73
C TYR A 23 14.50 -12.93 58.23
N TRP A 24 13.26 -13.08 58.68
CA TRP A 24 12.94 -13.39 60.07
C TRP A 24 13.56 -14.72 60.52
N LEU A 25 13.44 -15.78 59.70
CA LEU A 25 14.00 -17.10 59.98
C LEU A 25 15.53 -17.07 60.05
N MET A 26 16.18 -16.42 59.07
CA MET A 26 17.63 -16.21 59.08
C MET A 26 18.09 -15.50 60.35
N ARG A 27 17.34 -14.49 60.80
CA ARG A 27 17.64 -13.75 62.02
C ARG A 27 17.47 -14.61 63.27
N ARG A 28 16.44 -15.45 63.33
CA ARG A 28 16.21 -16.42 64.41
C ARG A 28 17.33 -17.46 64.49
N LEU A 29 17.73 -18.02 63.35
CA LEU A 29 18.85 -18.97 63.26
C LEU A 29 20.19 -18.32 63.61
N ARG A 30 20.42 -17.06 63.20
CA ARG A 30 21.61 -16.29 63.57
C ARG A 30 21.69 -16.08 65.09
N ARG A 31 20.59 -15.76 65.76
CA ARG A 31 20.56 -15.68 67.24
C ARG A 31 20.96 -17.00 67.89
N LYS A 32 20.43 -18.13 67.40
CA LYS A 32 20.80 -19.48 67.89
C LYS A 32 22.27 -19.84 67.66
N ARG A 33 22.88 -19.36 66.57
CA ARG A 33 24.31 -19.57 66.27
C ARG A 33 25.21 -18.72 67.17
N ILE A 34 24.84 -17.45 67.38
CA ILE A 34 25.58 -16.55 68.28
C ILE A 34 25.57 -17.07 69.72
N ALA A 35 24.43 -17.57 70.20
CA ALA A 35 24.32 -18.18 71.52
C ALA A 35 25.15 -19.47 71.68
N ARG A 36 25.48 -20.16 70.58
CA ARG A 36 26.38 -21.33 70.59
C ARG A 36 27.86 -20.95 70.53
N PHE A 37 28.19 -19.73 70.10
CA PHE A 37 29.57 -19.26 69.92
C PHE A 37 30.17 -18.67 71.21
N GLY A 38 29.34 -18.21 72.14
CA GLY A 38 29.76 -17.69 73.44
C GLY A 38 28.62 -16.98 74.17
N ASP A 39 28.93 -16.36 75.31
CA ASP A 39 27.97 -15.55 76.07
C ASP A 39 27.43 -14.39 75.20
N PRO A 40 26.11 -14.34 74.94
CA PRO A 40 25.48 -13.30 74.13
C PRO A 40 25.80 -11.86 74.57
N GLU A 41 26.05 -11.63 75.86
CA GLU A 41 26.38 -10.30 76.37
C GLU A 41 27.82 -9.89 76.00
N LEU A 42 28.77 -10.82 76.11
CA LEU A 42 30.16 -10.60 75.74
C LEU A 42 30.32 -10.41 74.22
N VAL A 43 29.64 -11.23 73.42
CA VAL A 43 29.66 -11.11 71.94
C VAL A 43 29.04 -9.79 71.49
N ALA A 44 27.98 -9.32 72.16
CA ALA A 44 27.37 -8.03 71.85
C ALA A 44 28.31 -6.85 72.19
N ARG A 45 29.09 -6.94 73.28
CA ARG A 45 30.11 -5.93 73.65
C ARG A 45 31.29 -5.92 72.67
N LEU A 46 31.67 -7.06 72.12
CA LEU A 46 32.73 -7.20 71.11
C LEU A 46 32.27 -6.83 69.68
N THR A 47 30.96 -6.74 69.43
CA THR A 47 30.38 -6.38 68.11
C THR A 47 29.36 -5.22 68.17
N PRO A 48 29.73 -4.04 68.72
CA PRO A 48 28.80 -2.93 68.95
C PRO A 48 28.28 -2.27 67.65
N GLU A 49 28.88 -2.58 66.51
CA GLU A 49 28.61 -1.90 65.23
C GLU A 49 27.45 -2.48 64.42
N VAL A 50 26.75 -3.53 64.89
CA VAL A 50 25.66 -4.19 64.14
C VAL A 50 24.28 -3.66 64.59
N PRO A 51 23.67 -2.70 63.88
CA PRO A 51 22.38 -2.12 64.26
C PRO A 51 21.23 -3.13 64.12
N ARG A 52 20.45 -3.31 65.20
CA ARG A 52 19.33 -4.27 65.24
C ARG A 52 18.10 -3.83 64.40
N ARG A 53 17.88 -2.54 64.17
CA ARG A 53 16.66 -2.03 63.48
C ARG A 53 16.87 -1.68 62.01
N LYS A 54 18.10 -1.29 61.61
CA LYS A 54 18.41 -0.87 60.23
C LYS A 54 18.16 -1.98 59.20
N GLY A 55 18.40 -3.24 59.55
CA GLY A 55 18.14 -4.36 58.65
C GLY A 55 16.66 -4.53 58.25
N TRP A 56 15.72 -4.20 59.15
CA TRP A 56 14.28 -4.21 58.81
C TRP A 56 13.89 -3.00 57.96
N ALA A 57 14.49 -1.83 58.23
CA ALA A 57 14.27 -0.64 57.41
C ALA A 57 14.73 -0.85 55.96
N LYS A 58 15.93 -1.43 55.77
CA LYS A 58 16.44 -1.81 54.45
C LYS A 58 15.54 -2.79 53.73
N LEU A 59 15.12 -3.85 54.42
CA LEU A 59 14.21 -4.85 53.84
C LEU A 59 12.88 -4.22 53.41
N THR A 60 12.38 -3.26 54.19
CA THR A 60 11.14 -2.54 53.89
C THR A 60 11.31 -1.67 52.65
N LEU A 61 12.40 -0.91 52.53
CA LEU A 61 12.71 -0.10 51.35
C LEU A 61 12.88 -0.96 50.09
N LEU A 62 13.59 -2.08 50.20
CA LEU A 62 13.73 -3.05 49.10
C LEU A 62 12.37 -3.63 48.67
N SER A 63 11.49 -3.91 49.62
CA SER A 63 10.15 -4.45 49.35
C SER A 63 9.25 -3.43 48.67
N ILE A 64 9.34 -2.15 49.06
CA ILE A 64 8.63 -1.05 48.39
C ILE A 64 9.17 -0.85 46.97
N ALA A 65 10.49 -0.89 46.78
CA ALA A 65 11.10 -0.84 45.46
C ALA A 65 10.59 -1.98 44.57
N LEU A 66 10.56 -3.21 45.09
CA LEU A 66 10.07 -4.39 44.36
C LEU A 66 8.57 -4.26 44.01
N LEU A 67 7.74 -3.74 44.93
CA LEU A 67 6.32 -3.49 44.68
C LEU A 67 6.12 -2.56 43.48
N PHE A 68 6.76 -1.39 43.47
CA PHE A 68 6.65 -0.43 42.38
C PHE A 68 7.26 -0.95 41.07
N PHE A 69 8.30 -1.77 41.15
CA PHE A 69 8.87 -2.46 40.00
C PHE A 69 7.88 -3.46 39.38
N CYS A 70 7.18 -4.26 40.19
CA CYS A 70 6.13 -5.16 39.73
C CYS A 70 4.94 -4.41 39.10
N ILE A 71 4.56 -3.26 39.65
CA ILE A 71 3.52 -2.40 39.06
C ILE A 71 3.99 -1.82 37.71
N GLY A 72 5.25 -1.36 37.60
CA GLY A 72 5.83 -0.92 36.32
C GLY A 72 5.81 -2.03 35.26
N MET A 73 6.17 -3.26 35.65
CA MET A 73 6.12 -4.44 34.77
C MET A 73 4.70 -4.77 34.29
N SER A 74 3.67 -4.44 35.08
CA SER A 74 2.27 -4.66 34.69
C SER A 74 1.76 -3.71 33.59
N ARG A 75 2.58 -2.71 33.22
CA ARG A 75 2.31 -1.71 32.17
C ARG A 75 0.94 -1.04 32.32
N PRO A 76 0.74 -0.22 33.36
CA PRO A 76 -0.49 0.54 33.54
C PRO A 76 -0.64 1.57 32.41
N GLN A 77 -1.84 1.64 31.85
CA GLN A 77 -2.18 2.52 30.75
C GLN A 77 -3.36 3.43 31.15
N ILE A 78 -3.30 4.70 30.76
CA ILE A 78 -4.29 5.74 31.09
C ILE A 78 -4.74 6.45 29.82
N GLY A 79 -6.03 6.77 29.76
CA GLY A 79 -6.63 7.51 28.66
C GLY A 79 -7.00 6.59 27.50
N ALA A 80 -8.18 6.79 26.94
CA ALA A 80 -8.48 6.38 25.58
C ALA A 80 -8.67 7.70 24.82
N THR A 81 -7.69 8.12 24.04
CA THR A 81 -7.91 9.24 23.13
C THR A 81 -8.63 8.69 21.91
N LEU A 82 -9.92 9.04 21.78
CA LEU A 82 -10.69 8.81 20.58
C LEU A 82 -10.07 9.70 19.49
N LYS A 83 -9.42 9.08 18.49
CA LYS A 83 -9.03 9.80 17.28
C LYS A 83 -9.98 9.44 16.16
N GLU A 84 -10.63 10.47 15.64
CA GLU A 84 -11.53 10.40 14.49
C GLU A 84 -10.71 10.15 13.21
N ARG A 85 -11.00 9.07 12.49
CA ARG A 85 -10.52 8.87 11.12
C ARG A 85 -11.55 9.44 10.16
N GLN A 86 -11.18 10.48 9.43
CA GLN A 86 -11.96 11.00 8.30
C GLN A 86 -11.69 10.13 7.07
N ILE A 87 -12.70 9.46 6.53
CA ILE A 87 -12.64 8.95 5.15
C ILE A 87 -12.91 10.18 4.27
N LYS A 88 -11.92 10.59 3.48
CA LYS A 88 -12.05 11.69 2.52
C LYS A 88 -12.15 11.11 1.12
N GLY A 89 -13.09 11.61 0.33
CA GLY A 89 -13.22 11.31 -1.09
C GLY A 89 -14.59 10.75 -1.46
N ALA A 90 -15.07 11.09 -2.65
CA ALA A 90 -16.29 10.56 -3.22
C ALA A 90 -16.01 9.26 -3.99
N GLU A 91 -17.03 8.41 -4.08
CA GLU A 91 -17.03 7.31 -5.06
C GLU A 91 -17.62 7.80 -6.37
N ILE A 92 -16.82 7.82 -7.42
CA ILE A 92 -17.19 8.33 -8.74
C ILE A 92 -17.24 7.17 -9.72
N MET A 93 -18.42 6.87 -10.25
CA MET A 93 -18.61 5.87 -11.31
C MET A 93 -18.76 6.57 -12.65
N VAL A 94 -17.77 6.44 -13.53
CA VAL A 94 -17.85 6.95 -14.90
C VAL A 94 -18.53 5.90 -15.77
N VAL A 95 -19.60 6.29 -16.45
CA VAL A 95 -20.40 5.43 -17.34
C VAL A 95 -20.26 5.96 -18.75
N LEU A 96 -19.47 5.27 -19.57
CA LEU A 96 -19.07 5.70 -20.90
C LEU A 96 -19.80 4.92 -21.99
N ASP A 97 -20.44 5.65 -22.89
CA ASP A 97 -21.06 5.09 -24.10
C ASP A 97 -19.98 4.68 -25.11
N VAL A 98 -20.08 3.46 -25.62
CA VAL A 98 -19.19 2.89 -26.64
C VAL A 98 -19.96 2.39 -27.86
N SER A 99 -21.21 2.79 -28.03
CA SER A 99 -22.00 2.49 -29.22
C SER A 99 -21.39 3.10 -30.49
N ASN A 100 -21.77 2.58 -31.66
CA ASN A 100 -21.26 3.06 -32.94
C ASN A 100 -21.48 4.56 -33.18
N SER A 101 -22.51 5.19 -32.60
CA SER A 101 -22.74 6.63 -32.73
C SER A 101 -21.61 7.47 -32.13
N MET A 102 -20.84 6.92 -31.19
CA MET A 102 -19.67 7.56 -30.60
C MET A 102 -18.46 7.64 -31.55
N LEU A 103 -18.51 7.01 -32.73
CA LEU A 103 -17.53 7.19 -33.81
C LEU A 103 -17.78 8.45 -34.64
N ALA A 104 -18.92 9.13 -34.47
CA ALA A 104 -19.19 10.37 -35.19
C ALA A 104 -18.13 11.46 -34.88
N GLU A 105 -17.77 12.21 -35.91
CA GLU A 105 -16.69 13.21 -35.87
C GLU A 105 -17.23 14.63 -35.61
N ASP A 106 -18.11 14.79 -34.63
CA ASP A 106 -18.52 16.11 -34.14
C ASP A 106 -17.35 16.88 -33.51
N TYR A 107 -16.43 16.10 -32.91
CA TYR A 107 -15.19 16.55 -32.31
C TYR A 107 -14.05 15.73 -32.89
N SER A 108 -12.86 16.32 -33.05
CA SER A 108 -11.68 15.59 -33.51
C SER A 108 -11.04 14.80 -32.35
N PRO A 109 -10.66 13.52 -32.55
CA PRO A 109 -10.88 12.72 -33.76
C PRO A 109 -12.31 12.17 -33.87
N ASN A 110 -12.94 11.75 -32.76
CA ASN A 110 -14.36 11.38 -32.69
C ASN A 110 -14.91 11.58 -31.26
N ARG A 111 -16.23 11.39 -31.05
CA ARG A 111 -16.87 11.55 -29.73
C ARG A 111 -16.22 10.67 -28.66
N LEU A 112 -15.96 9.39 -28.94
CA LEU A 112 -15.39 8.45 -27.98
C LEU A 112 -13.98 8.84 -27.52
N GLU A 113 -13.09 9.13 -28.46
CA GLU A 113 -11.72 9.53 -28.14
C GLU A 113 -11.69 10.87 -27.40
N ARG A 114 -12.61 11.78 -27.73
CA ARG A 114 -12.75 13.02 -26.99
C ARG A 114 -13.25 12.79 -25.56
N ALA A 115 -14.19 11.87 -25.36
CA ALA A 115 -14.66 11.47 -24.04
C ALA A 115 -13.54 10.80 -23.22
N LYS A 116 -12.75 9.90 -23.82
CA LYS A 116 -11.58 9.27 -23.18
C LYS A 116 -10.56 10.32 -22.73
N LEU A 117 -10.25 11.29 -23.57
CA LEU A 117 -9.35 12.39 -23.19
C LEU A 117 -9.90 13.21 -22.01
N ALA A 118 -11.21 13.47 -22.01
CA ALA A 118 -11.86 14.20 -20.93
C ALA A 118 -11.80 13.41 -19.61
N ILE A 119 -12.17 12.13 -19.62
CA ILE A 119 -12.11 11.25 -18.43
C ILE A 119 -10.65 11.15 -17.92
N SER A 120 -9.67 11.05 -18.82
CA SER A 120 -8.26 11.02 -18.43
C SER A 120 -7.83 12.29 -17.68
N LYS A 121 -8.31 13.47 -18.10
CA LYS A 121 -8.10 14.74 -17.39
C LYS A 121 -8.85 14.81 -16.06
N LEU A 122 -10.10 14.33 -16.02
CA LEU A 122 -10.87 14.21 -14.77
C LEU A 122 -10.07 13.41 -13.74
N VAL A 123 -9.53 12.25 -14.13
CA VAL A 123 -8.71 11.38 -13.28
C VAL A 123 -7.47 12.10 -12.71
N ASP A 124 -6.87 13.02 -13.48
CA ASP A 124 -5.72 13.81 -13.00
C ASP A 124 -6.07 14.83 -11.91
N GLU A 125 -7.33 15.26 -11.84
CA GLU A 125 -7.80 16.26 -10.87
C GLU A 125 -8.35 15.64 -9.57
N LEU A 126 -8.59 14.32 -9.56
CA LEU A 126 -9.11 13.61 -8.40
C LEU A 126 -8.05 13.50 -7.28
N GLN A 127 -8.46 13.77 -6.04
CA GLN A 127 -7.55 13.75 -4.88
C GLN A 127 -8.18 13.03 -3.69
N GLY A 128 -7.82 11.76 -3.52
CA GLY A 128 -8.37 10.91 -2.45
C GLY A 128 -9.71 10.25 -2.79
N ASP A 129 -10.27 10.54 -3.97
CA ASP A 129 -11.47 9.92 -4.50
C ASP A 129 -11.22 8.50 -4.99
N ARG A 130 -12.30 7.72 -5.11
CA ARG A 130 -12.25 6.41 -5.78
C ARG A 130 -13.02 6.49 -7.08
N ILE A 131 -12.45 5.95 -8.15
CA ILE A 131 -13.04 5.96 -9.49
C ILE A 131 -13.32 4.54 -9.96
N GLY A 132 -14.49 4.34 -10.55
CA GLY A 132 -14.87 3.17 -11.33
C GLY A 132 -15.17 3.55 -12.78
N LEU A 133 -15.12 2.57 -13.67
CA LEU A 133 -15.41 2.74 -15.09
C LEU A 133 -16.37 1.64 -15.57
N ILE A 134 -17.47 2.06 -16.14
CA ILE A 134 -18.46 1.22 -16.81
C ILE A 134 -18.48 1.63 -18.28
N ILE A 135 -18.55 0.64 -19.15
CA ILE A 135 -18.81 0.83 -20.57
C ILE A 135 -20.17 0.26 -20.92
N PHE A 136 -20.88 0.89 -21.84
CA PHE A 136 -22.16 0.39 -22.29
C PHE A 136 -22.45 0.68 -23.77
N ALA A 137 -23.26 -0.20 -24.36
CA ALA A 137 -23.95 -0.01 -25.63
C ALA A 137 -25.35 -0.63 -25.46
N GLY A 138 -25.67 -1.74 -26.14
CA GLY A 138 -26.90 -2.50 -25.88
C GLY A 138 -26.86 -3.27 -24.55
N GLU A 139 -25.68 -3.58 -24.05
CA GLU A 139 -25.44 -4.13 -22.71
C GLU A 139 -24.44 -3.25 -21.94
N SER A 140 -24.36 -3.42 -20.61
CA SER A 140 -23.44 -2.66 -19.75
C SER A 140 -22.53 -3.56 -18.92
N PHE A 141 -21.26 -3.17 -18.81
CA PHE A 141 -20.22 -3.93 -18.10
C PHE A 141 -19.35 -3.04 -17.22
N VAL A 142 -18.99 -3.53 -16.05
CA VAL A 142 -17.97 -2.91 -15.19
C VAL A 142 -16.60 -3.21 -15.77
N GLN A 143 -16.00 -2.22 -16.44
CA GLN A 143 -14.65 -2.31 -17.00
C GLN A 143 -13.59 -2.17 -15.89
N LEU A 144 -13.85 -1.31 -14.92
CA LEU A 144 -13.00 -1.08 -13.77
C LEU A 144 -13.86 -0.96 -12.50
N PRO A 145 -13.73 -1.91 -11.56
CA PRO A 145 -14.30 -1.75 -10.23
C PRO A 145 -13.76 -0.49 -9.53
N ILE A 146 -14.53 0.07 -8.60
CA ILE A 146 -14.11 1.26 -7.84
C ILE A 146 -12.74 1.05 -7.21
N THR A 147 -11.80 1.95 -7.54
CA THR A 147 -10.41 1.89 -7.07
C THR A 147 -9.85 3.29 -6.84
N SER A 148 -8.84 3.38 -5.97
CA SER A 148 -8.00 4.58 -5.83
C SER A 148 -6.78 4.57 -6.76
N ASP A 149 -6.60 3.52 -7.57
CA ASP A 149 -5.51 3.42 -8.55
C ASP A 149 -5.89 4.11 -9.86
N TYR A 150 -5.55 5.39 -9.94
CA TYR A 150 -5.76 6.24 -11.10
C TYR A 150 -4.92 5.82 -12.32
N VAL A 151 -3.76 5.19 -12.10
CA VAL A 151 -2.89 4.72 -13.19
C VAL A 151 -3.57 3.56 -13.91
N SER A 152 -4.10 2.61 -13.14
CA SER A 152 -4.91 1.53 -13.71
C SER A 152 -6.13 2.09 -14.43
N ALA A 153 -6.85 3.06 -13.84
CA ALA A 153 -7.99 3.68 -14.49
C ALA A 153 -7.68 4.22 -15.90
N LYS A 154 -6.53 4.88 -16.07
CA LYS A 154 -6.07 5.36 -17.38
C LYS A 154 -5.70 4.23 -18.35
N ILE A 155 -5.09 3.15 -17.87
CA ILE A 155 -4.77 1.99 -18.71
C ILE A 155 -6.04 1.35 -19.26
N PHE A 156 -7.02 1.09 -18.40
CA PHE A 156 -8.31 0.51 -18.79
C PHE A 156 -9.11 1.46 -19.69
N LEU A 157 -9.07 2.76 -19.42
CA LEU A 157 -9.72 3.75 -20.27
C LEU A 157 -9.16 3.74 -21.69
N ASN A 158 -7.83 3.68 -21.84
CA ASN A 158 -7.17 3.72 -23.14
C ASN A 158 -7.47 2.47 -24.00
N SER A 159 -7.76 1.32 -23.39
CA SER A 159 -8.09 0.09 -24.11
C SER A 159 -9.53 0.03 -24.62
N ILE A 160 -10.40 0.99 -24.25
CA ILE A 160 -11.81 0.99 -24.65
C ILE A 160 -11.95 1.39 -26.12
N THR A 161 -12.73 0.60 -26.84
CA THR A 161 -13.14 0.77 -28.24
C THR A 161 -14.63 0.47 -28.39
N THR A 162 -15.22 0.78 -29.54
CA THR A 162 -16.64 0.44 -29.81
C THR A 162 -16.91 -1.07 -29.91
N GLU A 163 -15.86 -1.86 -30.15
CA GLU A 163 -15.94 -3.33 -30.15
C GLU A 163 -15.84 -3.94 -28.75
N SER A 164 -15.61 -3.12 -27.73
CA SER A 164 -15.50 -3.60 -26.34
C SER A 164 -16.83 -4.15 -25.80
N VAL A 165 -17.96 -3.73 -26.39
CA VAL A 165 -19.30 -4.26 -26.09
C VAL A 165 -19.85 -4.97 -27.34
N PRO A 166 -20.07 -6.30 -27.30
CA PRO A 166 -20.52 -7.05 -28.47
C PRO A 166 -21.92 -6.68 -28.96
N VAL A 167 -22.82 -6.38 -28.02
CA VAL A 167 -24.22 -6.05 -28.32
C VAL A 167 -24.34 -4.55 -28.57
N GLN A 168 -24.62 -4.20 -29.82
CA GLN A 168 -24.84 -2.81 -30.23
C GLN A 168 -26.25 -2.36 -29.85
N GLY A 169 -26.40 -1.07 -29.56
CA GLY A 169 -27.60 -0.45 -29.03
C GLY A 169 -27.22 0.61 -28.00
N THR A 170 -28.22 1.17 -27.31
CA THR A 170 -27.98 2.12 -26.21
C THR A 170 -29.00 1.86 -25.09
N ALA A 171 -28.52 1.24 -24.01
CA ALA A 171 -29.29 0.88 -22.82
C ALA A 171 -28.87 1.75 -21.62
N LEU A 172 -29.39 2.98 -21.59
CA LEU A 172 -29.00 3.99 -20.59
C LEU A 172 -29.43 3.62 -19.18
N GLY A 173 -30.65 3.11 -19.00
CA GLY A 173 -31.16 2.74 -17.68
C GLY A 173 -30.41 1.56 -17.07
N GLU A 174 -30.06 0.55 -17.87
CA GLU A 174 -29.26 -0.58 -17.41
C GLU A 174 -27.83 -0.17 -17.08
N ALA A 175 -27.24 0.77 -17.82
CA ALA A 175 -25.93 1.33 -17.49
C ALA A 175 -25.95 2.05 -16.13
N ILE A 176 -27.00 2.84 -15.83
CA ILE A 176 -27.18 3.47 -14.51
C ILE A 176 -27.38 2.41 -13.42
N ARG A 177 -28.18 1.37 -13.67
CA ARG A 177 -28.36 0.27 -12.70
C ARG A 177 -27.07 -0.51 -12.44
N THR A 178 -26.24 -0.72 -13.45
CA THR A 178 -24.92 -1.32 -13.30
C THR A 178 -24.00 -0.42 -12.47
N ALA A 179 -24.09 0.90 -12.62
CA ALA A 179 -23.37 1.85 -11.75
C ALA A 179 -23.81 1.74 -10.29
N ILE A 180 -25.11 1.65 -10.02
CA ILE A 180 -25.65 1.42 -8.67
C ILE A 180 -25.06 0.15 -8.05
N ARG A 181 -25.03 -0.96 -8.80
CA ARG A 181 -24.47 -2.25 -8.35
C ARG A 181 -22.94 -2.22 -8.19
N GLY A 182 -22.26 -1.28 -8.84
CA GLY A 182 -20.80 -1.15 -8.81
C GLY A 182 -20.25 -0.39 -7.59
N PHE A 183 -21.10 0.29 -6.82
CA PHE A 183 -20.69 1.01 -5.61
C PHE A 183 -20.39 0.06 -4.44
N THR A 184 -19.50 0.48 -3.54
CA THR A 184 -19.17 -0.31 -2.35
C THR A 184 -20.19 -0.08 -1.23
N SER A 185 -20.42 -1.07 -0.38
CA SER A 185 -21.27 -0.93 0.81
C SER A 185 -20.61 -0.13 1.94
N GLU A 186 -19.35 0.28 1.79
CA GLU A 186 -18.57 0.94 2.86
C GLU A 186 -18.83 2.45 2.96
N SER A 187 -19.29 3.09 1.89
CA SER A 187 -19.62 4.51 1.84
C SER A 187 -21.07 4.72 1.41
N GLU A 188 -21.97 4.91 2.37
CA GLU A 188 -23.38 5.27 2.09
C GLU A 188 -23.56 6.74 1.65
N HIS A 189 -22.46 7.50 1.66
CA HIS A 189 -22.44 8.96 1.58
C HIS A 189 -21.39 9.39 0.54
N SER A 190 -21.72 10.41 -0.27
CA SER A 190 -20.88 10.98 -1.36
C SER A 190 -20.60 10.05 -2.57
N ARG A 191 -21.65 9.56 -3.23
CA ARG A 191 -21.56 8.80 -4.50
C ARG A 191 -21.98 9.66 -5.70
N ALA A 192 -21.24 9.56 -6.80
CA ALA A 192 -21.53 10.25 -8.06
C ALA A 192 -21.45 9.29 -9.25
N ILE A 193 -22.45 9.35 -10.12
CA ILE A 193 -22.45 8.68 -11.42
C ILE A 193 -22.25 9.76 -12.47
N ILE A 194 -21.25 9.61 -13.34
CA ILE A 194 -20.99 10.51 -14.47
C ILE A 194 -21.28 9.76 -15.76
N LEU A 195 -22.43 10.02 -16.36
CA LEU A 195 -22.89 9.43 -17.61
C LEU A 195 -22.41 10.27 -18.80
N ILE A 196 -21.67 9.66 -19.73
CA ILE A 196 -21.11 10.32 -20.92
C ILE A 196 -21.63 9.61 -22.17
N THR A 197 -22.50 10.27 -22.93
CA THR A 197 -23.26 9.68 -24.05
C THR A 197 -23.79 10.78 -24.98
N ASP A 198 -24.27 10.40 -26.16
CA ASP A 198 -25.06 11.28 -27.03
C ASP A 198 -26.57 11.27 -26.68
N GLY A 199 -26.99 10.46 -25.70
CA GLY A 199 -28.33 10.49 -25.14
C GLY A 199 -29.39 9.77 -25.98
N GLU A 200 -29.00 9.20 -27.14
CA GLU A 200 -29.92 8.37 -27.91
C GLU A 200 -30.26 7.11 -27.09
N ASN A 201 -31.55 6.88 -26.84
CA ASN A 201 -31.99 5.71 -26.09
C ASN A 201 -32.92 4.86 -26.94
N HIS A 202 -32.71 3.54 -26.94
CA HIS A 202 -33.48 2.61 -27.77
C HIS A 202 -34.23 1.54 -26.98
N GLU A 203 -33.87 1.26 -25.72
CA GLU A 203 -34.28 0.00 -25.08
C GLU A 203 -34.99 0.13 -23.72
N ASP A 204 -34.77 1.17 -22.90
CA ASP A 204 -35.29 1.20 -21.52
C ASP A 204 -35.72 2.59 -20.98
N ASP A 205 -36.12 2.66 -19.70
CA ASP A 205 -36.48 3.89 -18.98
C ASP A 205 -35.31 4.39 -18.11
N PRO A 206 -34.50 5.34 -18.60
CA PRO A 206 -33.33 5.84 -17.89
C PRO A 206 -33.70 6.84 -16.79
N VAL A 207 -34.87 7.48 -16.86
CA VAL A 207 -35.32 8.44 -15.85
C VAL A 207 -35.71 7.71 -14.57
N ALA A 208 -36.36 6.54 -14.69
CA ALA A 208 -36.61 5.67 -13.55
C ALA A 208 -35.31 5.20 -12.90
N ALA A 209 -34.34 4.73 -13.69
CA ALA A 209 -33.03 4.29 -13.17
C ALA A 209 -32.27 5.41 -12.44
N ALA A 210 -32.38 6.65 -12.91
CA ALA A 210 -31.77 7.80 -12.24
C ALA A 210 -32.40 8.07 -10.85
N ARG A 211 -33.71 7.83 -10.68
CA ARG A 211 -34.37 7.91 -9.36
C ARG A 211 -33.89 6.81 -8.44
N ASP A 212 -33.76 5.59 -8.95
CA ASP A 212 -33.21 4.45 -8.19
C ASP A 212 -31.79 4.76 -7.67
N ALA A 213 -30.98 5.48 -8.45
CA ALA A 213 -29.64 5.90 -8.02
C ALA A 213 -29.67 6.90 -6.85
N VAL A 214 -30.61 7.85 -6.88
CA VAL A 214 -30.80 8.83 -5.79
C VAL A 214 -31.26 8.16 -4.51
N ASP A 215 -32.18 7.19 -4.60
CA ASP A 215 -32.63 6.40 -3.45
C ASP A 215 -31.46 5.63 -2.79
N MET A 216 -30.41 5.33 -3.56
CA MET A 216 -29.16 4.70 -3.11
C MET A 216 -28.06 5.70 -2.70
N GLY A 217 -28.39 6.98 -2.60
CA GLY A 217 -27.47 8.04 -2.18
C GLY A 217 -26.47 8.48 -3.26
N ALA A 218 -26.70 8.10 -4.53
CA ALA A 218 -25.87 8.49 -5.66
C ALA A 218 -26.53 9.58 -6.50
N ARG A 219 -25.78 10.64 -6.84
CA ARG A 219 -26.24 11.65 -7.80
C ARG A 219 -25.82 11.30 -9.22
N VAL A 220 -26.65 11.61 -10.21
CA VAL A 220 -26.38 11.31 -11.63
C VAL A 220 -26.10 12.60 -12.40
N PHE A 221 -24.88 12.73 -12.87
CA PHE A 221 -24.40 13.80 -13.75
C PHE A 221 -24.38 13.32 -15.19
N CYS A 222 -24.81 14.15 -16.12
CA CYS A 222 -24.86 13.78 -17.54
C CYS A 222 -24.01 14.74 -18.37
N ILE A 223 -23.12 14.18 -19.20
CA ILE A 223 -22.29 14.90 -20.15
C ILE A 223 -22.73 14.49 -21.56
N GLY A 224 -23.42 15.39 -22.24
CA GLY A 224 -23.91 15.19 -23.60
C GLY A 224 -22.80 15.40 -24.63
N VAL A 225 -22.50 14.37 -25.42
CA VAL A 225 -21.45 14.42 -26.44
C VAL A 225 -22.06 14.34 -27.83
N GLY A 226 -22.02 15.45 -28.58
CA GLY A 226 -22.44 15.48 -29.97
C GLY A 226 -23.06 16.82 -30.39
N SER A 227 -23.64 16.80 -31.58
CA SER A 227 -24.38 17.92 -32.19
C SER A 227 -25.87 17.57 -32.33
N PRO A 228 -26.79 18.46 -31.94
CA PRO A 228 -28.21 18.33 -32.22
C PRO A 228 -28.53 18.33 -33.73
N GLU A 229 -27.71 18.99 -34.53
CA GLU A 229 -27.84 19.04 -35.99
C GLU A 229 -27.62 17.66 -36.63
N GLY A 230 -26.78 16.85 -35.99
CA GLY A 230 -26.52 15.45 -36.32
C GLY A 230 -25.37 15.25 -37.31
N LYS A 231 -24.70 14.12 -37.18
CA LYS A 231 -23.56 13.72 -38.01
C LYS A 231 -23.67 12.28 -38.48
N PRO A 232 -23.20 11.97 -39.70
CA PRO A 232 -23.10 10.60 -40.15
C PRO A 232 -21.97 9.88 -39.39
N ILE A 233 -22.13 8.57 -39.21
CA ILE A 233 -21.17 7.73 -38.49
C ILE A 233 -20.19 7.11 -39.49
N PRO A 234 -18.87 7.37 -39.40
CA PRO A 234 -17.88 6.70 -40.24
C PRO A 234 -17.68 5.24 -39.81
N MET A 235 -17.50 4.34 -40.77
CA MET A 235 -17.12 2.94 -40.56
C MET A 235 -16.12 2.50 -41.63
N ASP A 236 -15.39 1.42 -41.38
CA ASP A 236 -14.41 0.89 -42.33
C ASP A 236 -15.08 0.59 -43.69
N GLY A 237 -14.72 1.36 -44.71
CA GLY A 237 -15.28 1.27 -46.06
C GLY A 237 -16.41 2.24 -46.40
N GLY A 238 -16.76 3.20 -45.52
CA GLY A 238 -17.69 4.28 -45.85
C GLY A 238 -18.43 4.89 -44.66
N LEU A 239 -19.70 5.22 -44.87
CA LEU A 239 -20.60 5.66 -43.80
C LEU A 239 -21.48 4.50 -43.37
N LEU A 240 -21.84 4.44 -42.09
CA LEU A 240 -22.79 3.47 -41.56
C LEU A 240 -24.14 3.64 -42.28
N LYS A 241 -24.70 2.51 -42.73
CA LYS A 241 -25.99 2.46 -43.41
C LYS A 241 -26.96 1.55 -42.66
N ASP A 242 -28.24 1.91 -42.70
CA ASP A 242 -29.32 1.08 -42.19
C ASP A 242 -29.61 -0.12 -43.12
N LYS A 243 -30.58 -0.97 -42.75
CA LYS A 243 -31.00 -2.15 -43.53
C LYS A 243 -31.57 -1.79 -44.91
N ASP A 244 -32.03 -0.55 -45.07
CA ASP A 244 -32.62 -0.02 -46.30
C ASP A 244 -31.58 0.71 -47.18
N GLY A 245 -30.34 0.81 -46.72
CA GLY A 245 -29.22 1.42 -47.43
C GLY A 245 -29.08 2.93 -47.24
N ASN A 246 -29.87 3.56 -46.37
CA ASN A 246 -29.76 4.98 -46.06
C ASN A 246 -28.63 5.23 -45.06
N ILE A 247 -28.01 6.41 -45.14
CA ILE A 247 -26.94 6.81 -44.23
C ILE A 247 -27.52 7.07 -42.83
N VAL A 248 -26.96 6.43 -41.81
CA VAL A 248 -27.33 6.64 -40.41
C VAL A 248 -26.73 7.96 -39.93
N VAL A 249 -27.58 8.83 -39.36
CA VAL A 249 -27.20 10.13 -38.81
C VAL A 249 -27.57 10.17 -37.33
N THR A 250 -26.56 10.22 -36.46
CA THR A 250 -26.75 10.33 -35.01
C THR A 250 -26.89 11.80 -34.59
N ARG A 251 -27.75 12.06 -33.60
CA ARG A 251 -28.02 13.38 -33.02
C ARG A 251 -27.93 13.33 -31.50
N LEU A 252 -27.40 14.38 -30.91
CA LEU A 252 -27.43 14.56 -29.46
C LEU A 252 -28.87 14.79 -28.97
N ASP A 253 -29.38 13.89 -28.13
CA ASP A 253 -30.65 14.08 -27.41
C ASP A 253 -30.41 14.76 -26.06
N GLU A 254 -30.38 16.10 -26.08
CA GLU A 254 -30.19 16.88 -24.85
C GLU A 254 -31.38 16.75 -23.88
N GLN A 255 -32.58 16.50 -24.39
CA GLN A 255 -33.79 16.52 -23.55
C GLN A 255 -33.78 15.31 -22.61
N THR A 256 -33.52 14.13 -23.16
CA THR A 256 -33.40 12.88 -22.38
C THR A 256 -32.30 13.02 -21.31
N LEU A 257 -31.13 13.58 -21.65
CA LEU A 257 -30.04 13.75 -20.69
C LEU A 257 -30.34 14.79 -19.59
N ARG A 258 -31.07 15.85 -19.91
CA ARG A 258 -31.55 16.82 -18.90
C ARG A 258 -32.56 16.18 -17.95
N ASP A 259 -33.44 15.35 -18.46
CA ASP A 259 -34.46 14.66 -17.66
C ASP A 259 -33.80 13.63 -16.72
N ILE A 260 -32.80 12.88 -17.19
CA ILE A 260 -31.98 11.96 -16.37
C ILE A 260 -31.25 12.73 -15.26
N ALA A 261 -30.51 13.79 -15.61
CA ALA A 261 -29.76 14.57 -14.62
C ALA A 261 -30.68 15.22 -13.57
N SER A 262 -31.84 15.72 -13.99
CA SER A 262 -32.82 16.32 -13.09
C SER A 262 -33.43 15.29 -12.14
N ALA A 263 -33.78 14.10 -12.65
CA ALA A 263 -34.26 12.99 -11.81
C ALA A 263 -33.18 12.45 -10.87
N GLY A 264 -31.92 12.45 -11.32
CA GLY A 264 -30.74 12.02 -10.57
C GLY A 264 -30.15 13.07 -9.62
N GLN A 265 -30.81 14.21 -9.43
CA GLN A 265 -30.32 15.35 -8.61
C GLN A 265 -28.90 15.85 -8.99
N GLY A 266 -28.47 15.66 -10.24
CA GLY A 266 -27.18 16.13 -10.72
C GLY A 266 -27.31 17.24 -11.74
N LEU A 267 -26.25 17.42 -12.52
CA LEU A 267 -26.14 18.47 -13.54
C LEU A 267 -25.99 17.85 -14.93
N TYR A 268 -26.69 18.46 -15.90
CA TYR A 268 -26.44 18.22 -17.31
C TYR A 268 -25.47 19.27 -17.86
N VAL A 269 -24.43 18.80 -18.57
CA VAL A 269 -23.48 19.66 -19.28
C VAL A 269 -23.31 19.13 -20.71
N ARG A 270 -23.33 20.02 -21.71
CA ARG A 270 -22.95 19.65 -23.07
C ARG A 270 -21.43 19.76 -23.23
N ALA A 271 -20.81 18.75 -23.82
CA ALA A 271 -19.40 18.77 -24.15
C ALA A 271 -19.10 19.93 -25.12
N GLY A 272 -18.08 20.75 -24.81
CA GLY A 272 -17.61 21.84 -25.66
C GLY A 272 -16.26 21.54 -26.33
N ASN A 273 -15.89 22.38 -27.30
CA ASN A 273 -14.60 22.27 -28.01
C ASN A 273 -13.40 22.56 -27.12
N THR A 274 -13.48 23.54 -26.21
CA THR A 274 -12.37 23.97 -25.35
C THR A 274 -12.38 23.25 -24.00
N GLU A 275 -13.51 23.24 -23.31
CA GLU A 275 -13.71 22.56 -22.05
C GLU A 275 -14.83 21.52 -22.24
N PHE A 276 -14.53 20.23 -22.03
CA PHE A 276 -15.49 19.13 -22.20
C PHE A 276 -16.58 19.12 -21.10
N GLY A 277 -16.84 20.26 -20.46
CA GLY A 277 -17.89 20.40 -19.46
C GLY A 277 -17.62 19.71 -18.11
N LEU A 278 -16.38 19.34 -17.83
CA LEU A 278 -16.03 18.58 -16.62
C LEU A 278 -15.94 19.44 -15.35
N ASN A 279 -15.43 20.67 -15.44
CA ASN A 279 -15.21 21.53 -14.27
C ASN A 279 -16.48 21.75 -13.43
N PRO A 280 -17.65 22.08 -14.02
CA PRO A 280 -18.89 22.23 -13.25
C PRO A 280 -19.31 20.95 -12.52
N VAL A 281 -19.04 19.78 -13.11
CA VAL A 281 -19.34 18.47 -12.51
C VAL A 281 -18.39 18.21 -11.34
N ILE A 282 -17.10 18.48 -11.52
CA ILE A 282 -16.07 18.33 -10.47
C ILE A 282 -16.38 19.25 -9.28
N ASP A 283 -16.74 20.50 -9.53
CA ASP A 283 -17.05 21.47 -8.49
C ASP A 283 -18.27 21.04 -7.66
N GLU A 284 -19.33 20.54 -8.31
CA GLU A 284 -20.51 20.02 -7.61
C GLU A 284 -20.15 18.77 -6.78
N ILE A 285 -19.31 17.86 -7.31
CA ILE A 285 -18.81 16.69 -6.57
C ILE A 285 -17.99 17.11 -5.35
N ARG A 286 -17.20 18.19 -5.43
CA ARG A 286 -16.46 18.70 -4.26
C ARG A 286 -17.38 19.25 -3.19
N THR A 287 -18.43 19.98 -3.56
CA THR A 287 -19.40 20.50 -2.59
C THR A 287 -20.21 19.40 -1.87
N LEU A 288 -20.31 18.22 -2.46
CA LEU A 288 -20.87 17.02 -1.82
C LEU A 288 -20.00 16.53 -0.67
N GLN A 289 -18.68 16.46 -0.88
CA GLN A 289 -17.71 15.93 0.06
C GLN A 289 -17.63 16.74 1.36
N ASP A 290 -17.79 18.06 1.25
CA ASP A 290 -17.70 18.98 2.40
C ASP A 290 -18.84 18.81 3.43
N LYS A 291 -19.91 18.06 3.10
CA LYS A 291 -21.09 17.93 3.96
C LYS A 291 -21.17 16.65 4.80
N GLU A 292 -20.39 15.62 4.49
CA GLU A 292 -20.60 14.27 5.07
C GLU A 292 -19.32 13.72 5.74
N PHE A 293 -18.95 14.30 6.89
CA PHE A 293 -17.89 13.77 7.74
C PHE A 293 -18.45 12.70 8.69
N GLN A 294 -18.18 11.42 8.44
CA GLN A 294 -18.37 10.37 9.45
C GLN A 294 -17.03 9.75 9.86
N SER A 295 -16.86 9.64 11.18
CA SER A 295 -15.63 9.25 11.86
C SER A 295 -15.67 7.79 12.30
N VAL A 296 -14.66 7.00 11.94
CA VAL A 296 -14.43 5.70 12.57
C VAL A 296 -13.49 5.89 13.75
N VAL A 297 -13.88 5.35 14.90
CA VAL A 297 -13.24 5.51 16.21
C VAL A 297 -12.14 4.46 16.43
N PHE A 298 -10.93 4.90 16.76
CA PHE A 298 -9.89 4.04 17.31
C PHE A 298 -9.44 4.53 18.70
N GLU A 299 -9.31 3.60 19.65
CA GLU A 299 -8.81 3.85 21.02
C GLU A 299 -7.29 3.64 21.10
N GLU A 300 -6.54 4.67 21.50
CA GLU A 300 -5.12 4.55 21.88
C GLU A 300 -4.96 4.79 23.39
N PHE A 301 -4.22 3.90 24.07
CA PHE A 301 -3.91 3.99 25.50
C PHE A 301 -2.47 4.49 25.73
N ASP A 302 -2.29 5.49 26.60
CA ASP A 302 -0.96 6.01 26.96
C ASP A 302 -0.33 5.21 28.11
N GLU A 303 0.92 4.79 27.95
CA GLU A 303 1.61 3.90 28.89
C GLU A 303 2.34 4.67 29.99
N GLN A 304 2.01 4.37 31.26
CA GLN A 304 2.51 5.11 32.42
C GLN A 304 3.60 4.36 33.21
N TYR A 305 4.10 3.23 32.70
CA TYR A 305 5.03 2.35 33.43
C TYR A 305 6.33 3.04 33.89
N MET A 306 6.77 4.08 33.16
CA MET A 306 8.01 4.80 33.43
C MET A 306 8.01 5.45 34.83
N TYR A 307 6.87 6.00 35.26
CA TYR A 307 6.75 6.63 36.58
C TYR A 307 6.93 5.61 37.71
N PHE A 308 6.38 4.40 37.56
CA PHE A 308 6.50 3.35 38.56
C PHE A 308 7.94 2.81 38.68
N PHE A 309 8.66 2.68 37.57
CA PHE A 309 10.08 2.33 37.61
C PHE A 309 10.95 3.44 38.20
N ALA A 310 10.63 4.71 37.95
CA ALA A 310 11.33 5.83 38.58
C ALA A 310 11.17 5.80 40.11
N ILE A 311 9.94 5.56 40.62
CA ILE A 311 9.70 5.41 42.06
C ILE A 311 10.47 4.22 42.63
N ALA A 312 10.46 3.06 41.95
CA ALA A 312 11.21 1.88 42.36
C ALA A 312 12.72 2.17 42.47
N LEU A 313 13.28 2.89 41.50
CA LEU A 313 14.68 3.30 41.49
C LEU A 313 15.01 4.20 42.69
N VAL A 314 14.15 5.18 43.02
CA VAL A 314 14.34 6.05 44.19
C VAL A 314 14.44 5.25 45.48
N PHE A 315 13.54 4.28 45.69
CA PHE A 315 13.59 3.43 46.88
C PHE A 315 14.83 2.53 46.94
N LEU A 316 15.30 2.04 45.79
CA LEU A 316 16.54 1.27 45.70
C LEU A 316 17.75 2.14 46.06
N LEU A 317 17.79 3.39 45.58
CA LEU A 317 18.83 4.35 45.96
C LEU A 317 18.79 4.67 47.46
N LEU A 318 17.61 4.87 48.04
CA LEU A 318 17.45 5.10 49.49
C LEU A 318 17.92 3.91 50.33
N GLU A 319 17.66 2.67 49.88
CA GLU A 319 18.17 1.46 50.51
C GLU A 319 19.70 1.43 50.43
N PHE A 320 20.26 1.72 49.26
CA PHE A 320 21.70 1.69 49.00
C PHE A 320 22.48 2.71 49.86
N PHE A 321 21.96 3.93 50.02
CA PHE A 321 22.58 4.95 50.87
C PHE A 321 22.52 4.63 52.38
N MET A 322 21.66 3.70 52.79
CA MET A 322 21.58 3.28 54.17
C MET A 322 22.76 2.34 54.49
N SER A 323 23.69 2.78 55.35
CA SER A 323 24.83 1.95 55.74
C SER A 323 24.46 0.82 56.73
N ASP A 324 25.04 -0.37 56.54
CA ASP A 324 24.85 -1.55 57.38
C ASP A 324 25.53 -1.45 58.76
N THR A 325 26.47 -0.52 58.96
CA THR A 325 27.18 -0.33 60.23
C THR A 325 26.81 1.00 60.90
N ARG A 326 27.12 1.13 62.20
CA ARG A 326 26.68 2.27 63.01
C ARG A 326 27.52 3.54 62.83
N ASN A 327 28.80 3.48 62.46
CA ASN A 327 29.57 4.66 62.06
C ASN A 327 31.00 4.31 61.62
N ARG A 328 31.35 4.64 60.38
CA ARG A 328 32.64 5.30 60.09
C ARG A 328 32.40 6.27 58.93
N ARG A 329 32.06 7.51 59.28
CA ARG A 329 32.00 8.63 58.34
C ARG A 329 33.41 8.89 57.82
N SER A 330 33.80 8.17 56.78
CA SER A 330 34.81 8.66 55.86
C SER A 330 34.10 8.92 54.55
N LEU A 331 33.92 10.20 54.23
CA LEU A 331 33.49 10.68 52.92
C LEU A 331 34.47 10.22 51.81
N PHE A 332 35.65 9.70 52.17
CA PHE A 332 36.69 9.16 51.28
C PHE A 332 36.92 7.65 51.43
N GLY A 333 36.01 6.91 52.08
CA GLY A 333 36.01 5.44 52.10
C GLY A 333 35.35 4.83 50.86
N ARG A 334 35.15 3.50 50.81
CA ARG A 334 34.40 2.77 49.74
C ARG A 334 33.07 3.45 49.34
N SER A 335 32.45 4.17 50.28
CA SER A 335 31.24 5.00 50.12
C SER A 335 31.43 6.29 49.29
N GLY A 336 32.61 6.92 49.30
CA GLY A 336 32.92 8.11 48.48
C GLY A 336 33.20 7.77 47.02
N ARG A 337 33.88 6.64 46.76
CA ARG A 337 34.08 6.11 45.41
C ARG A 337 32.78 5.69 44.74
N THR A 338 31.82 5.18 45.52
CA THR A 338 30.49 4.79 45.02
C THR A 338 29.59 6.00 44.78
N LEU A 339 29.66 7.06 45.62
CA LEU A 339 29.01 8.34 45.36
C LEU A 339 29.52 9.01 44.08
N ALA A 340 30.83 8.91 43.79
CA ALA A 340 31.41 9.39 42.54
C ALA A 340 30.96 8.58 41.32
N VAL A 341 30.78 7.25 41.45
CA VAL A 341 30.22 6.40 40.38
C VAL A 341 28.74 6.69 40.14
N LEU A 342 27.97 6.95 41.20
CA LEU A 342 26.54 7.28 41.10
C LEU A 342 26.31 8.70 40.57
N ALA A 343 27.14 9.67 40.99
CA ALA A 343 27.17 11.01 40.40
C ALA A 343 27.64 10.98 38.95
N ALA A 344 28.61 10.13 38.59
CA ALA A 344 28.98 9.90 37.19
C ALA A 344 27.82 9.29 36.39
N LEU A 345 27.08 8.31 36.92
CA LEU A 345 25.87 7.75 36.30
C LEU A 345 24.75 8.79 36.13
N LEU A 346 24.54 9.68 37.11
CA LEU A 346 23.58 10.78 37.06
C LEU A 346 24.00 11.90 36.09
N VAL A 347 25.30 12.20 35.98
CA VAL A 347 25.86 13.17 35.02
C VAL A 347 25.94 12.60 33.60
N LEU A 348 25.99 11.27 33.45
CA LEU A 348 25.81 10.56 32.17
C LEU A 348 24.35 10.46 31.71
N SER A 349 23.38 10.86 32.55
CA SER A 349 21.94 10.75 32.25
C SER A 349 21.37 11.81 31.28
N PRO A 350 21.87 13.06 31.14
CA PRO A 350 21.31 14.01 30.18
C PRO A 350 21.54 13.60 28.71
N ALA A 351 22.56 12.79 28.43
CA ALA A 351 22.81 12.25 27.09
C ALA A 351 21.77 11.19 26.66
N VAL A 352 21.01 10.62 27.62
CA VAL A 352 19.98 9.61 27.33
C VAL A 352 18.63 10.26 27.01
N LEU A 353 18.36 11.47 27.52
CA LEU A 353 17.10 12.19 27.26
C LEU A 353 16.97 12.66 25.80
N SER A 354 18.06 13.15 25.19
CA SER A 354 18.07 13.51 23.76
C SER A 354 18.05 12.30 22.82
N ALA A 355 18.34 11.09 23.32
CA ALA A 355 18.21 9.84 22.56
C ALA A 355 16.81 9.18 22.70
N GLN A 356 15.93 9.74 23.55
CA GLN A 356 14.66 9.11 23.92
C GLN A 356 13.47 9.62 23.11
N SER A 357 13.51 10.85 22.60
CA SER A 357 12.46 11.43 21.74
C SER A 357 12.35 10.69 20.41
N ASP A 358 13.48 10.41 19.75
CA ASP A 358 13.51 9.73 18.44
C ASP A 358 12.90 8.31 18.50
N ARG A 359 13.16 7.57 19.60
CA ARG A 359 12.52 6.26 19.82
C ARG A 359 11.02 6.33 20.05
N SER A 360 10.45 7.47 20.45
CA SER A 360 9.00 7.57 20.64
C SER A 360 8.29 7.59 19.29
N GLU A 361 8.73 8.46 18.38
CA GLU A 361 8.16 8.59 17.04
C GLU A 361 8.39 7.34 16.19
N VAL A 362 9.60 6.75 16.24
CA VAL A 362 9.85 5.45 15.57
C VAL A 362 8.97 4.33 16.15
N ARG A 363 8.69 4.33 17.46
CA ARG A 363 7.75 3.36 18.04
C ARG A 363 6.32 3.62 17.62
N ALA A 364 5.91 4.88 17.49
CA ALA A 364 4.60 5.25 16.97
C ALA A 364 4.44 4.75 15.54
N GLY A 365 5.38 5.09 14.65
CA GLY A 365 5.41 4.59 13.28
C GLY A 365 5.43 3.05 13.20
N ASN A 366 6.22 2.38 14.06
CA ASN A 366 6.26 0.91 14.11
C ASN A 366 4.90 0.30 14.52
N ARG A 367 4.12 0.97 15.37
CA ARG A 367 2.78 0.52 15.76
C ARG A 367 1.81 0.68 14.61
N ASP A 368 1.86 1.81 13.91
CA ASP A 368 0.97 2.10 12.79
C ASP A 368 1.27 1.20 11.58
N PHE A 369 2.55 0.97 11.32
CA PHE A 369 2.99 0.03 10.28
C PHE A 369 2.45 -1.39 10.54
N LYS A 370 2.47 -1.87 11.80
CA LYS A 370 1.91 -3.18 12.18
C LYS A 370 0.39 -3.26 12.03
N LYS A 371 -0.31 -2.13 12.11
CA LYS A 371 -1.75 -2.04 11.90
C LYS A 371 -2.14 -1.93 10.42
N GLY A 372 -1.16 -1.88 9.51
CA GLY A 372 -1.40 -1.65 8.07
C GLY A 372 -1.60 -0.18 7.70
N LEU A 373 -1.36 0.75 8.63
CA LEU A 373 -1.54 2.19 8.46
C LEU A 373 -0.26 2.83 7.94
N TYR A 374 0.04 2.54 6.67
CA TYR A 374 1.35 2.86 6.10
C TYR A 374 1.57 4.36 5.89
N ARG A 375 0.53 5.13 5.56
CA ARG A 375 0.61 6.60 5.40
C ARG A 375 0.77 7.33 6.74
N GLU A 376 0.14 6.82 7.80
CA GLU A 376 0.30 7.35 9.15
C GLU A 376 1.68 6.99 9.71
N ALA A 377 2.12 5.76 9.50
CA ALA A 377 3.48 5.34 9.85
C ALA A 377 4.54 6.19 9.15
N GLU A 378 4.33 6.52 7.87
CA GLU A 378 5.18 7.43 7.10
C GLU A 378 5.32 8.80 7.79
N ILE A 379 4.21 9.40 8.23
CA ILE A 379 4.21 10.70 8.93
C ILE A 379 5.02 10.62 10.22
N ASP A 380 4.82 9.57 11.02
CA ASP A 380 5.53 9.39 12.29
C ASP A 380 7.03 9.13 12.08
N TYR A 381 7.42 8.35 11.07
CA TYR A 381 8.83 8.20 10.73
C TYR A 381 9.44 9.51 10.16
N LYS A 382 8.67 10.30 9.40
CA LYS A 382 9.12 11.63 8.96
C LYS A 382 9.33 12.57 10.16
N ARG A 383 8.46 12.52 11.17
CA ARG A 383 8.66 13.26 12.44
C ARG A 383 9.91 12.79 13.19
N ALA A 384 10.17 11.48 13.23
CA ALA A 384 11.41 10.94 13.77
C ALA A 384 12.63 11.54 13.04
N LEU A 385 12.60 11.60 11.70
CA LEU A 385 13.71 12.19 10.92
C LEU A 385 13.86 13.71 11.06
N ILE A 386 12.82 14.43 11.46
CA ILE A 386 12.93 15.85 11.82
C ILE A 386 13.68 15.98 13.17
N ALA A 387 13.46 15.05 14.09
CA ALA A 387 14.12 15.03 15.40
C ALA A 387 15.57 14.51 15.32
N ASP A 388 15.79 13.44 14.55
CA ASP A 388 17.11 12.88 14.24
C ASP A 388 17.18 12.49 12.76
N SER A 389 17.72 13.39 11.95
CA SER A 389 17.89 13.19 10.51
C SER A 389 18.92 12.10 10.16
N ALA A 390 19.72 11.64 11.12
CA ALA A 390 20.69 10.57 10.95
C ALA A 390 20.13 9.19 11.38
N SER A 391 18.88 9.12 11.86
CA SER A 391 18.28 7.90 12.39
C SER A 391 18.10 6.83 11.31
N VAL A 392 19.01 5.85 11.31
CA VAL A 392 19.03 4.71 10.37
C VAL A 392 17.74 3.91 10.45
N THR A 393 17.21 3.70 11.66
CA THR A 393 15.96 2.96 11.87
C THR A 393 14.76 3.71 11.30
N ALA A 394 14.67 5.02 11.53
CA ALA A 394 13.59 5.83 10.97
C ALA A 394 13.63 5.85 9.44
N LYS A 395 14.81 6.04 8.82
CA LYS A 395 14.96 6.01 7.35
C LYS A 395 14.56 4.65 6.76
N TYR A 396 15.03 3.56 7.38
CA TYR A 396 14.72 2.21 6.91
C TYR A 396 13.22 1.90 7.02
N ASN A 397 12.63 2.19 8.19
CA ASN A 397 11.21 1.92 8.41
C ASN A 397 10.31 2.84 7.58
N LEU A 398 10.74 4.09 7.32
CA LEU A 398 10.08 4.99 6.38
C LEU A 398 10.11 4.44 4.95
N GLY A 399 11.27 3.95 4.48
CA GLY A 399 11.38 3.30 3.17
C GLY A 399 10.44 2.09 3.04
N ASN A 400 10.32 1.27 4.09
CA ASN A 400 9.36 0.16 4.13
C ASN A 400 7.91 0.65 4.14
N ALA A 401 7.58 1.71 4.88
CA ALA A 401 6.25 2.31 4.92
C ALA A 401 5.84 2.84 3.56
N LEU A 402 6.72 3.59 2.89
CA LEU A 402 6.52 4.11 1.55
C LEU A 402 6.36 2.97 0.53
N TYR A 403 7.15 1.90 0.64
CA TYR A 403 7.00 0.70 -0.21
C TYR A 403 5.61 0.07 -0.04
N LYS A 404 5.14 -0.09 1.19
CA LYS A 404 3.80 -0.66 1.48
C LYS A 404 2.65 0.30 1.13
N ALA A 405 2.92 1.61 1.13
CA ALA A 405 2.00 2.64 0.64
C ALA A 405 2.07 2.84 -0.89
N GLU A 406 2.84 2.01 -1.60
CA GLU A 406 3.01 2.03 -3.06
C GLU A 406 3.73 3.26 -3.64
N SER A 407 4.30 4.10 -2.78
CA SER A 407 5.17 5.23 -3.13
C SER A 407 6.60 4.76 -3.45
N TYR A 408 6.75 3.92 -4.48
CA TYR A 408 8.00 3.20 -4.77
C TYR A 408 9.20 4.11 -5.06
N ASN A 409 8.99 5.23 -5.77
CA ASN A 409 10.07 6.16 -6.10
C ASN A 409 10.61 6.88 -4.87
N GLU A 410 9.75 7.26 -3.91
CA GLU A 410 10.19 7.84 -2.64
C GLU A 410 10.87 6.81 -1.75
N ALA A 411 10.33 5.59 -1.69
CA ALA A 411 10.95 4.48 -0.96
C ALA A 411 12.40 4.23 -1.43
N GLU A 412 12.63 4.31 -2.75
CA GLU A 412 13.95 4.14 -3.35
C GLU A 412 14.96 5.17 -2.85
N LEU A 413 14.55 6.43 -2.66
CA LEU A 413 15.43 7.48 -2.15
C LEU A 413 15.95 7.15 -0.75
N TYR A 414 15.05 6.72 0.15
CA TYR A 414 15.42 6.39 1.52
C TYR A 414 16.25 5.11 1.63
N PHE A 415 15.99 4.10 0.78
CA PHE A 415 16.87 2.93 0.74
C PHE A 415 18.25 3.30 0.18
N LYS A 416 18.34 4.05 -0.93
CA LYS A 416 19.64 4.47 -1.50
C LYS A 416 20.48 5.28 -0.51
N ASP A 417 19.86 6.19 0.24
CA ASP A 417 20.53 7.00 1.26
C ASP A 417 21.18 6.16 2.39
N LEU A 418 20.61 4.99 2.70
CA LEU A 418 21.17 4.09 3.71
C LEU A 418 22.44 3.37 3.28
N GLY A 419 22.76 3.36 1.98
CA GLY A 419 23.78 2.50 1.35
C GLY A 419 25.14 2.47 2.05
N ASP A 420 25.73 3.64 2.35
CA ASP A 420 27.04 3.70 3.02
C ASP A 420 26.97 3.31 4.50
N THR A 421 25.81 3.49 5.11
CA THR A 421 25.58 3.19 6.53
C THR A 421 25.41 1.69 6.79
N LEU A 422 25.12 0.90 5.74
CA LEU A 422 24.97 -0.57 5.79
C LEU A 422 26.20 -1.30 6.34
N LYS A 423 27.40 -0.75 6.11
CA LYS A 423 28.67 -1.34 6.61
C LYS A 423 28.74 -1.40 8.13
N ASN A 424 27.97 -0.53 8.81
CA ASN A 424 27.94 -0.41 10.26
C ASN A 424 26.77 -1.19 10.90
N LEU A 425 25.92 -1.84 10.10
CA LEU A 425 24.80 -2.66 10.58
C LEU A 425 25.23 -4.11 10.80
N SER A 426 24.54 -4.82 11.70
CA SER A 426 24.72 -6.26 11.87
C SER A 426 24.41 -7.00 10.56
N PRO A 427 25.06 -8.13 10.25
CA PRO A 427 24.82 -8.90 9.02
C PRO A 427 23.35 -9.23 8.76
N SER A 428 22.59 -9.55 9.80
CA SER A 428 21.15 -9.85 9.68
C SER A 428 20.33 -8.64 9.22
N ARG A 429 20.57 -7.45 9.79
CA ARG A 429 19.90 -6.21 9.37
C ARG A 429 20.32 -5.77 7.98
N ALA A 430 21.60 -5.89 7.65
CA ALA A 430 22.05 -5.63 6.28
C ALA A 430 21.38 -6.60 5.28
N SER A 431 21.19 -7.87 5.66
CA SER A 431 20.45 -8.85 4.85
C SER A 431 18.98 -8.48 4.65
N ASP A 432 18.27 -8.07 5.72
CA ASP A 432 16.88 -7.61 5.66
C ASP A 432 16.73 -6.35 4.78
N TYR A 433 17.73 -5.44 4.80
CA TYR A 433 17.76 -4.29 3.90
C TYR A 433 17.85 -4.70 2.43
N PHE A 434 18.81 -5.55 2.08
CA PHE A 434 19.00 -5.99 0.71
C PHE A 434 17.79 -6.80 0.20
N HIS A 435 17.15 -7.57 1.08
CA HIS A 435 15.89 -8.25 0.76
C HIS A 435 14.78 -7.24 0.38
N ASN A 436 14.55 -6.24 1.22
CA ASN A 436 13.49 -5.25 0.95
C ASN A 436 13.80 -4.37 -0.26
N SER A 437 15.07 -3.99 -0.46
CA SER A 437 15.53 -3.29 -1.66
C SER A 437 15.27 -4.10 -2.93
N GLY A 438 15.52 -5.42 -2.89
CA GLY A 438 15.17 -6.33 -3.98
C GLY A 438 13.66 -6.41 -4.25
N ASN A 439 12.83 -6.44 -3.20
CA ASN A 439 11.38 -6.42 -3.33
C ASN A 439 10.86 -5.11 -3.93
N LEU A 440 11.47 -3.98 -3.57
CA LEU A 440 11.18 -2.68 -4.17
C LEU A 440 11.56 -2.65 -5.65
N ALA A 441 12.76 -3.10 -6.00
CA ALA A 441 13.22 -3.17 -7.38
C ALA A 441 12.34 -4.08 -8.25
N LEU A 442 11.84 -5.20 -7.69
CA LEU A 442 10.84 -6.05 -8.34
C LEU A 442 9.55 -5.28 -8.69
N LYS A 443 9.00 -4.50 -7.74
CA LYS A 443 7.79 -3.69 -7.97
C LYS A 443 8.00 -2.62 -9.05
N GLN A 444 9.21 -2.06 -9.11
CA GLN A 444 9.61 -1.12 -10.17
C GLN A 444 9.99 -1.79 -11.50
N LYS A 445 9.89 -3.13 -11.61
CA LYS A 445 10.32 -3.93 -12.78
C LYS A 445 11.81 -3.80 -13.13
N LYS A 446 12.64 -3.37 -12.18
CA LYS A 446 14.10 -3.31 -12.28
C LYS A 446 14.69 -4.67 -11.93
N TYR A 447 14.41 -5.68 -12.75
CA TYR A 447 14.67 -7.09 -12.42
C TYR A 447 16.16 -7.38 -12.20
N GLN A 448 17.06 -6.71 -12.92
CA GLN A 448 18.49 -6.87 -12.73
C GLN A 448 18.96 -6.35 -11.36
N GLU A 449 18.47 -5.18 -10.94
CA GLU A 449 18.76 -4.62 -9.61
C GLU A 449 18.20 -5.52 -8.50
N ALA A 450 16.98 -6.06 -8.70
CA ALA A 450 16.37 -6.99 -7.77
C ALA A 450 17.21 -8.27 -7.58
N VAL A 451 17.70 -8.85 -8.68
CA VAL A 451 18.57 -10.04 -8.64
C VAL A 451 19.84 -9.77 -7.83
N GLU A 452 20.52 -8.64 -8.06
CA GLU A 452 21.73 -8.31 -7.33
C GLU A 452 21.45 -8.03 -5.84
N ALA A 453 20.39 -7.30 -5.52
CA ALA A 453 19.99 -7.06 -4.13
C ALA A 453 19.68 -8.39 -3.38
N PHE A 454 18.93 -9.31 -3.99
CA PHE A 454 18.68 -10.60 -3.35
C PHE A 454 19.93 -11.46 -3.21
N LYS A 455 20.89 -11.39 -4.13
CA LYS A 455 22.19 -12.05 -3.98
C LYS A 455 22.95 -11.49 -2.78
N GLU A 456 23.00 -10.15 -2.61
CA GLU A 456 23.65 -9.53 -1.45
C GLU A 456 22.97 -9.95 -0.13
N SER A 457 21.64 -9.99 -0.10
CA SER A 457 20.89 -10.50 1.05
C SER A 457 21.28 -11.94 1.40
N LEU A 458 21.38 -12.82 0.40
CA LEU A 458 21.76 -14.23 0.57
C LEU A 458 23.25 -14.47 0.86
N ARG A 459 24.14 -13.54 0.49
CA ARG A 459 25.54 -13.59 0.94
C ARG A 459 25.65 -13.41 2.45
N LEU A 460 24.76 -12.60 3.02
CA LEU A 460 24.72 -12.32 4.46
C LEU A 460 23.91 -13.36 5.24
N GLU A 461 22.76 -13.79 4.71
CA GLU A 461 21.94 -14.87 5.29
C GLU A 461 21.60 -15.95 4.24
N PRO A 462 22.48 -16.95 4.05
CA PRO A 462 22.31 -17.98 3.02
C PRO A 462 21.09 -18.88 3.22
N ASP A 463 20.52 -18.94 4.42
CA ASP A 463 19.39 -19.83 4.75
C ASP A 463 18.01 -19.16 4.61
N ASN A 464 17.95 -17.89 4.17
CA ASN A 464 16.69 -17.19 3.97
C ASN A 464 15.92 -17.74 2.74
N PHE A 465 14.96 -18.61 3.01
CA PHE A 465 14.13 -19.26 1.98
C PHE A 465 13.27 -18.28 1.17
N GLU A 466 12.81 -17.21 1.81
CA GLU A 466 11.99 -16.19 1.16
C GLU A 466 12.81 -15.44 0.12
N THR A 467 14.01 -14.98 0.49
CA THR A 467 14.94 -14.35 -0.44
C THR A 467 15.34 -15.26 -1.60
N LYS A 468 15.55 -16.57 -1.36
CA LYS A 468 15.82 -17.55 -2.44
C LYS A 468 14.67 -17.64 -3.44
N SER A 469 13.43 -17.63 -2.94
CA SER A 469 12.23 -17.69 -3.77
C SER A 469 12.08 -16.42 -4.60
N ASN A 470 12.28 -15.25 -3.99
CA ASN A 470 12.19 -13.96 -4.67
C ASN A 470 13.32 -13.77 -5.69
N LEU A 471 14.53 -14.28 -5.42
CA LEU A 471 15.63 -14.31 -6.38
C LEU A 471 15.27 -15.15 -7.62
N ALA A 472 14.73 -16.36 -7.43
CA ALA A 472 14.33 -17.22 -8.54
C ALA A 472 13.24 -16.56 -9.39
N TYR A 473 12.29 -15.89 -8.75
CA TYR A 473 11.27 -15.10 -9.44
C TYR A 473 11.89 -13.93 -10.22
N ALA A 474 12.76 -13.13 -9.60
CA ALA A 474 13.45 -12.02 -10.26
C ALA A 474 14.27 -12.48 -11.47
N GLN A 475 14.97 -13.62 -11.39
CA GLN A 475 15.72 -14.21 -12.50
C GLN A 475 14.81 -14.65 -13.64
N LYS A 476 13.64 -15.22 -13.34
CA LYS A 476 12.65 -15.59 -14.37
C LYS A 476 12.16 -14.34 -15.10
N MET A 477 11.72 -13.32 -14.36
CA MET A 477 11.23 -12.07 -14.93
C MET A 477 12.29 -11.35 -15.78
N LEU A 478 13.55 -11.36 -15.35
CA LEU A 478 14.67 -10.82 -16.11
C LEU A 478 14.88 -11.58 -17.44
N LYS A 479 14.79 -12.92 -17.40
CA LYS A 479 14.91 -13.75 -18.60
C LYS A 479 13.78 -13.50 -19.60
N ASP A 480 12.55 -13.41 -19.10
CA ASP A 480 11.36 -13.13 -19.92
C ASP A 480 11.47 -11.73 -20.56
N GLN A 481 11.97 -10.73 -19.83
CA GLN A 481 12.24 -9.39 -20.36
C GLN A 481 13.30 -9.40 -21.48
N GLN A 482 14.38 -10.17 -21.32
CA GLN A 482 15.44 -10.30 -22.32
C GLN A 482 14.95 -11.03 -23.58
N GLN A 483 14.12 -12.07 -23.42
CA GLN A 483 13.54 -12.79 -24.55
C GLN A 483 12.60 -11.90 -25.36
N ASN A 484 11.74 -11.12 -24.70
CA ASN A 484 10.85 -10.17 -25.40
C ASN A 484 11.64 -9.10 -26.17
N GLN A 485 12.74 -8.60 -25.63
CA GLN A 485 13.62 -7.66 -26.33
C GLN A 485 14.34 -8.30 -27.53
N GLN A 486 14.76 -9.55 -27.43
CA GLN A 486 15.35 -10.28 -28.57
C GLN A 486 14.33 -10.55 -29.67
N SER A 487 13.08 -10.90 -29.31
CA SER A 487 12.00 -11.08 -30.28
C SER A 487 11.64 -9.78 -31.00
N GLN A 488 11.62 -8.65 -30.29
CA GLN A 488 11.41 -7.33 -30.91
C GLN A 488 12.56 -6.93 -31.84
N ASN A 489 13.82 -7.13 -31.43
CA ASN A 489 14.97 -6.81 -32.29
C ASN A 489 15.04 -7.70 -33.53
N GLN A 490 14.63 -8.97 -33.45
CA GLN A 490 14.57 -9.86 -34.61
C GLN A 490 13.45 -9.46 -35.58
N GLN A 491 12.29 -9.01 -35.08
CA GLN A 491 11.22 -8.46 -35.91
C GLN A 491 11.66 -7.16 -36.61
N GLN A 492 12.40 -6.31 -35.91
CA GLN A 492 12.90 -5.06 -36.45
C GLN A 492 13.99 -5.29 -37.51
N GLN A 493 14.92 -6.22 -37.28
CA GLN A 493 15.91 -6.62 -38.30
C GLN A 493 15.28 -7.27 -39.54
N GLN A 494 14.18 -8.01 -39.39
CA GLN A 494 13.44 -8.55 -40.54
C GLN A 494 12.70 -7.46 -41.32
N GLN A 495 12.19 -6.42 -40.64
CA GLN A 495 11.63 -5.24 -41.30
C GLN A 495 12.69 -4.44 -42.07
N ASP A 496 13.87 -4.24 -41.47
CA ASP A 496 14.97 -3.49 -42.09
C ASP A 496 15.55 -4.27 -43.29
N GLN A 497 15.73 -5.60 -43.19
CA GLN A 497 16.16 -6.43 -44.32
C GLN A 497 15.14 -6.44 -45.47
N ASN A 498 13.84 -6.40 -45.16
CA ASN A 498 12.79 -6.29 -46.18
C ASN A 498 12.75 -4.90 -46.83
N GLN A 499 13.14 -3.83 -46.11
CA GLN A 499 13.31 -2.50 -46.68
C GLN A 499 14.55 -2.40 -47.57
N ASP A 500 15.68 -2.97 -47.14
CA ASP A 500 16.93 -2.99 -47.92
C ASP A 500 16.81 -3.85 -49.18
N GLN A 501 16.10 -4.99 -49.13
CA GLN A 501 15.78 -5.77 -50.33
C GLN A 501 14.84 -5.04 -51.29
N ASN A 502 13.89 -4.25 -50.78
CA ASN A 502 13.03 -3.42 -51.62
C ASN A 502 13.79 -2.24 -52.26
N GLN A 503 14.77 -1.65 -51.57
CA GLN A 503 15.65 -0.63 -52.15
C GLN A 503 16.62 -1.23 -53.18
N GLN A 504 17.21 -2.40 -52.92
CA GLN A 504 18.06 -3.10 -53.90
C GLN A 504 17.29 -3.55 -55.15
N ASN A 505 16.01 -3.93 -55.00
CA ASN A 505 15.14 -4.24 -56.14
C ASN A 505 14.68 -2.98 -56.90
N GLN A 506 14.60 -1.81 -56.25
CA GLN A 506 14.37 -0.53 -56.95
C GLN A 506 15.61 -0.06 -57.71
N ASP A 507 16.82 -0.26 -57.17
CA ASP A 507 18.07 0.09 -57.83
C ASP A 507 18.44 -0.89 -58.97
N GLN A 508 18.05 -2.17 -58.88
CA GLN A 508 18.19 -3.11 -60.00
C GLN A 508 17.16 -2.88 -61.12
N ASN A 509 16.05 -2.18 -60.85
CA ASN A 509 15.05 -1.82 -61.86
C ASN A 509 15.31 -0.50 -62.60
N GLN A 510 16.40 0.21 -62.31
CA GLN A 510 16.82 1.38 -63.11
C GLN A 510 17.67 1.02 -64.35
N ASN A 511 17.85 -0.27 -64.66
CA ASN A 511 18.71 -0.70 -65.78
C ASN A 511 18.04 -1.66 -66.79
N ASN A 512 16.73 -1.56 -66.98
CA ASN A 512 16.07 -2.15 -68.15
C ASN A 512 14.79 -1.38 -68.50
N ASP A 513 14.98 -0.20 -69.08
CA ASP A 513 13.97 0.40 -69.94
C ASP A 513 13.90 -0.41 -71.25
N GLN A 514 12.91 -1.28 -71.35
CA GLN A 514 11.94 -1.36 -72.46
C GLN A 514 11.25 -2.72 -72.48
N GLN A 515 9.93 -2.67 -72.62
CA GLN A 515 8.97 -3.76 -72.83
C GLN A 515 8.39 -4.42 -71.56
N ASN A 516 7.28 -3.89 -71.06
CA ASN A 516 5.97 -4.57 -71.16
C ASN A 516 4.85 -3.79 -70.47
N ASP A 517 4.01 -3.13 -71.27
CA ASP A 517 2.77 -2.46 -70.85
C ASP A 517 1.58 -3.44 -70.65
N GLN A 518 1.83 -4.70 -70.28
CA GLN A 518 0.77 -5.69 -70.07
C GLN A 518 0.90 -6.57 -68.82
N ASN A 519 1.89 -6.35 -67.95
CA ASN A 519 2.09 -7.17 -66.74
C ASN A 519 1.85 -6.44 -65.40
N GLN A 520 1.38 -5.18 -65.40
CA GLN A 520 1.13 -4.44 -64.16
C GLN A 520 -0.18 -4.84 -63.44
N ASP A 521 -1.17 -5.39 -64.15
CA ASP A 521 -2.44 -5.81 -63.51
C ASP A 521 -2.44 -7.25 -62.99
N GLN A 522 -1.49 -8.11 -63.42
CA GLN A 522 -1.36 -9.46 -62.87
C GLN A 522 -0.48 -9.51 -61.61
N ASN A 523 0.55 -8.65 -61.49
CA ASN A 523 1.40 -8.63 -60.30
C ASN A 523 0.76 -7.96 -59.07
N GLN A 524 -0.18 -7.03 -59.25
CA GLN A 524 -0.92 -6.45 -58.11
C GLN A 524 -1.98 -7.41 -57.54
N ASN A 525 -2.56 -8.28 -58.37
CA ASN A 525 -3.48 -9.31 -57.87
C ASN A 525 -2.74 -10.49 -57.22
N GLN A 526 -1.50 -10.76 -57.60
CA GLN A 526 -0.68 -11.81 -56.98
C GLN A 526 0.02 -11.33 -55.70
N GLN A 527 0.47 -10.06 -55.62
CA GLN A 527 0.95 -9.46 -54.36
C GLN A 527 -0.16 -9.28 -53.31
N ASN A 528 -1.40 -9.01 -53.71
CA ASN A 528 -2.52 -8.94 -52.76
C ASN A 528 -3.01 -10.33 -52.31
N GLN A 529 -2.83 -11.38 -53.13
CA GLN A 529 -3.10 -12.76 -52.70
C GLN A 529 -1.97 -13.34 -51.83
N ASP A 530 -0.70 -13.01 -52.10
CA ASP A 530 0.44 -13.45 -51.27
C ASP A 530 0.54 -12.67 -49.95
N GLN A 531 0.13 -11.40 -49.89
CA GLN A 531 -0.01 -10.66 -48.63
C GLN A 531 -1.18 -11.15 -47.76
N GLN A 532 -2.23 -11.72 -48.36
CA GLN A 532 -3.32 -12.37 -47.61
C GLN A 532 -2.97 -13.80 -47.17
N GLN A 533 -2.04 -14.50 -47.85
CA GLN A 533 -1.59 -15.83 -47.42
C GLN A 533 -0.37 -15.84 -46.48
N GLN A 534 0.44 -14.76 -46.42
CA GLN A 534 1.59 -14.69 -45.50
C GLN A 534 1.27 -14.16 -44.09
N GLN A 535 0.06 -13.65 -43.84
CA GLN A 535 -0.41 -13.37 -42.47
C GLN A 535 -0.84 -14.62 -41.69
N GLN A 536 -0.81 -15.82 -42.30
CA GLN A 536 -1.34 -17.04 -41.69
C GLN A 536 -0.30 -18.07 -41.21
N ASN A 537 1.00 -17.79 -41.28
CA ASN A 537 2.02 -18.68 -40.72
C ASN A 537 3.02 -17.93 -39.82
N GLN A 538 2.51 -17.37 -38.72
CA GLN A 538 3.30 -17.36 -37.49
C GLN A 538 3.40 -18.81 -36.99
N PRO A 539 4.55 -19.33 -36.51
CA PRO A 539 4.54 -20.50 -35.65
C PRO A 539 3.93 -20.06 -34.31
N GLN A 540 2.61 -19.90 -34.30
CA GLN A 540 1.81 -19.78 -33.11
C GLN A 540 1.94 -21.11 -32.39
N ILE A 541 2.44 -21.06 -31.15
CA ILE A 541 2.08 -22.08 -30.17
C ILE A 541 0.56 -22.15 -30.22
N SER A 542 0.01 -23.29 -30.66
CA SER A 542 -1.45 -23.40 -30.83
C SER A 542 -2.14 -22.97 -29.54
N PRO A 543 -3.32 -22.32 -29.57
CA PRO A 543 -4.02 -21.93 -28.35
C PRO A 543 -4.19 -23.09 -27.37
N GLN A 544 -4.29 -24.33 -27.87
CA GLN A 544 -4.25 -25.56 -27.08
C GLN A 544 -2.87 -25.88 -26.49
N ALA A 545 -1.76 -25.72 -27.22
CA ALA A 545 -0.41 -25.88 -26.68
C ALA A 545 -0.07 -24.78 -25.66
N ALA A 546 -0.54 -23.55 -25.87
CA ALA A 546 -0.39 -22.44 -24.95
C ALA A 546 -1.24 -22.65 -23.69
N GLN A 547 -2.48 -23.15 -23.82
CA GLN A 547 -3.31 -23.57 -22.70
C GLN A 547 -2.76 -24.79 -21.98
N GLN A 548 -2.18 -25.78 -22.68
CA GLN A 548 -1.54 -26.94 -22.05
C GLN A 548 -0.28 -26.55 -21.30
N MET A 549 0.50 -25.59 -21.83
CA MET A 549 1.69 -25.07 -21.17
C MET A 549 1.32 -24.18 -19.99
N LEU A 550 0.26 -23.38 -20.12
CA LEU A 550 -0.31 -22.57 -19.02
C LEU A 550 -0.91 -23.46 -17.94
N GLN A 551 -1.66 -24.50 -18.28
CA GLN A 551 -2.16 -25.51 -17.34
C GLN A 551 -1.01 -26.27 -16.69
N ALA A 552 0.03 -26.67 -17.43
CA ALA A 552 1.20 -27.31 -16.84
C ALA A 552 1.98 -26.38 -15.89
N ILE A 553 1.97 -25.07 -16.16
CA ILE A 553 2.57 -24.05 -15.28
C ILE A 553 1.68 -23.79 -14.06
N GLU A 554 0.37 -23.65 -14.24
CA GLU A 554 -0.63 -23.47 -13.17
C GLU A 554 -0.73 -24.70 -12.27
N ASP A 555 -0.59 -25.91 -12.82
CA ASP A 555 -0.55 -27.16 -12.07
C ASP A 555 0.76 -27.29 -11.30
N LYS A 556 1.87 -26.87 -11.89
CA LYS A 556 3.17 -26.86 -11.21
C LYS A 556 3.23 -25.74 -10.17
N GLU A 557 2.57 -24.63 -10.41
CA GLU A 557 2.37 -23.55 -9.45
C GLU A 557 1.43 -23.97 -8.33
N LYS A 558 0.29 -24.62 -8.61
CA LYS A 558 -0.60 -25.21 -7.61
C LYS A 558 0.10 -26.28 -6.78
N GLN A 559 0.87 -27.18 -7.40
CA GLN A 559 1.66 -28.17 -6.66
C GLN A 559 2.75 -27.50 -5.80
N THR A 560 3.35 -26.42 -6.29
CA THR A 560 4.33 -25.65 -5.52
C THR A 560 3.67 -24.88 -4.39
N GLN A 561 2.53 -24.24 -4.65
CA GLN A 561 1.72 -23.51 -3.68
C GLN A 561 1.12 -24.47 -2.64
N ASP A 562 0.72 -25.68 -2.99
CA ASP A 562 0.23 -26.70 -2.06
C ASP A 562 1.35 -27.28 -1.21
N LYS A 563 2.56 -27.45 -1.77
CA LYS A 563 3.76 -27.80 -1.01
C LYS A 563 4.15 -26.66 -0.06
N VAL A 564 4.06 -25.41 -0.52
CA VAL A 564 4.33 -24.20 0.27
C VAL A 564 3.24 -23.97 1.32
N LYS A 565 1.96 -24.23 1.05
CA LYS A 565 0.84 -24.14 2.00
C LYS A 565 0.89 -25.27 3.02
N LYS A 566 1.24 -26.50 2.64
CA LYS A 566 1.50 -27.58 3.61
C LYS A 566 2.72 -27.27 4.48
N ALA A 567 3.79 -26.72 3.91
CA ALA A 567 4.98 -26.28 4.65
C ALA A 567 4.72 -25.03 5.52
N LYS A 568 3.88 -24.09 5.06
CA LYS A 568 3.40 -22.93 5.81
C LYS A 568 2.45 -23.35 6.93
N ALA A 569 1.48 -24.22 6.71
CA ALA A 569 0.60 -24.73 7.78
C ALA A 569 1.40 -25.50 8.86
N LEU A 570 2.50 -26.16 8.48
CA LEU A 570 3.46 -26.76 9.42
C LEU A 570 4.34 -25.72 10.15
N LYS A 571 4.57 -24.54 9.55
CA LYS A 571 5.36 -23.43 10.12
C LYS A 571 4.55 -22.33 10.81
N GLU A 572 3.30 -22.08 10.45
CA GLU A 572 2.36 -21.11 11.06
C GLU A 572 1.88 -21.62 12.41
N LYS A 573 1.81 -22.94 12.61
CA LYS A 573 1.80 -23.54 13.95
C LYS A 573 3.05 -23.20 14.80
N SER A 574 4.07 -22.53 14.24
CA SER A 574 5.34 -22.23 14.92
C SER A 574 5.80 -20.76 14.88
N LYS A 575 5.35 -19.88 13.96
CA LYS A 575 5.87 -18.51 13.83
C LYS A 575 4.88 -17.52 13.20
N GLU A 576 4.15 -16.81 14.04
CA GLU A 576 3.55 -15.52 13.70
C GLU A 576 4.54 -14.42 14.10
N LYS A 577 5.21 -13.77 13.13
CA LYS A 577 6.03 -12.55 13.29
C LYS A 577 6.49 -12.03 11.93
N GLU A 578 5.87 -10.96 11.44
CA GLU A 578 6.54 -10.04 10.50
C GLU A 578 7.58 -9.22 11.28
N LYS A 579 8.80 -9.11 10.72
CA LYS A 579 9.94 -8.40 11.31
C LYS A 579 9.82 -6.90 11.03
N ASN A 580 9.52 -6.13 12.07
CA ASN A 580 9.83 -4.71 12.15
C ASN A 580 11.08 -4.54 13.01
N TRP A 581 11.99 -3.62 12.63
CA TRP A 581 13.20 -3.30 13.40
C TRP A 581 12.91 -2.55 14.69
#